data_AF-A0A2A5NZU6-F1
#
_entry.id   AF-A0A2A5NZU6-F1
#
_cell.length_a   1.000
_cell.length_b   1.000
_cell.length_c   1.000
_cell.angle_alpha   90.00
_cell.angle_beta   90.00
_cell.angle_gamma   90.00
#
_symmetry.space_group_name_H-M   'P 1'
#
loop_
_entity.id
_entity.type
_entity.pdbx_description
1 polymer ?
#
loop_
_entity_poly.entity_id
_entity_poly.type
_entity_poly.pdbx_seq_one_letter_code
_entity_poly.pdbx_strand_id
1 'polypeptide(L)'
;MRGSGRVRELLSMARRLLRGERVGGGGYELECLREALGELRRKFPGKPESWLMRAAVRSFYVRRLGERSWLVEGIRELGDAYRAYRVYLSSSDGRYFCSCFTTSFGHARRRRVCTHIAAVIVWRSMQRLLAPYLKERP
;
A
#
# COMPACT_ATOMS: atom_id res chain seq x y z
N MET A 1 7.56 5.81 -21.42
CA MET A 1 8.13 4.97 -20.34
C MET A 1 8.94 5.84 -19.36
N ARG A 2 8.30 6.46 -18.35
CA ARG A 2 8.95 7.32 -17.31
C ARG A 2 8.85 6.71 -15.89
N GLY A 3 8.85 5.37 -15.77
CA GLY A 3 8.49 4.68 -14.53
C GLY A 3 9.64 4.39 -13.55
N SER A 4 10.86 4.15 -14.05
CA SER A 4 11.91 3.54 -13.22
C SER A 4 12.51 4.47 -12.16
N GLY A 5 12.54 5.78 -12.40
CA GLY A 5 13.05 6.78 -11.44
C GLY A 5 12.14 6.92 -10.23
N ARG A 6 10.85 7.18 -10.46
CA ARG A 6 9.86 7.41 -9.40
C ARG A 6 9.73 6.24 -8.43
N VAL A 7 9.71 5.00 -8.93
CA VAL A 7 9.62 3.82 -8.06
C VAL A 7 10.83 3.70 -7.14
N ARG A 8 12.04 3.96 -7.65
CA ARG A 8 13.27 3.94 -6.84
C ARG A 8 13.28 5.03 -5.79
N GLU A 9 12.84 6.24 -6.13
CA GLU A 9 12.69 7.35 -5.19
C GLU A 9 11.71 7.00 -4.07
N LEU A 10 10.54 6.47 -4.41
CA LEU A 10 9.54 6.04 -3.43
C LEU A 10 10.04 4.90 -2.53
N LEU A 11 10.84 3.96 -3.07
CA LEU A 11 11.49 2.93 -2.26
C LEU A 11 12.50 3.53 -1.28
N SER A 12 13.32 4.48 -1.74
CA SER A 12 14.29 5.19 -0.88
C SER A 12 13.55 5.93 0.25
N MET A 13 12.51 6.70 -0.09
CA MET A 13 11.67 7.38 0.88
C MET A 13 11.03 6.42 1.89
N ALA A 14 10.41 5.33 1.41
CA ALA A 14 9.76 4.34 2.28
C ALA A 14 10.75 3.71 3.27
N ARG A 15 11.99 3.42 2.84
CA ARG A 15 13.05 2.90 3.72
C ARG A 15 13.39 3.89 4.82
N ARG A 16 13.59 5.17 4.48
CA ARG A 16 13.90 6.23 5.44
C ARG A 16 12.79 6.39 6.49
N LEU A 17 11.53 6.41 6.04
CA LEU A 17 10.37 6.47 6.94
C LEU A 17 10.31 5.28 7.90
N LEU A 18 10.56 4.07 7.41
CA LEU A 18 10.54 2.84 8.22
C LEU A 18 11.68 2.80 9.25
N ARG A 19 12.76 3.53 9.02
CA ARG A 19 13.91 3.68 9.93
C ARG A 19 13.77 4.86 10.89
N GLY A 20 12.68 5.62 10.82
CA GLY A 20 12.48 6.82 11.64
C GLY A 20 13.38 7.98 11.24
N GLU A 21 13.98 7.94 10.06
CA GLU A 21 14.81 9.02 9.55
C GLU A 21 13.93 10.21 9.15
N ARG A 22 14.39 11.43 9.44
CA ARG A 22 13.76 12.64 8.91
C ARG A 22 13.87 12.63 7.39
N VAL A 23 12.72 12.76 6.73
CA VAL A 23 12.64 12.99 5.28
C VAL A 23 12.34 14.48 5.10
N GLY A 24 13.31 15.22 4.58
CA GLY A 24 13.18 16.68 4.37
C GLY A 24 12.04 16.99 3.40
N GLY A 25 11.34 18.10 3.64
CA GLY A 25 10.18 18.53 2.83
C GLY A 25 8.90 17.71 3.07
N GLY A 26 8.84 16.91 4.15
CA GLY A 26 7.67 16.10 4.48
C GLY A 26 6.51 16.94 5.00
N GLY A 27 5.53 17.20 4.14
CA GLY A 27 4.22 17.71 4.56
C GLY A 27 3.42 16.67 5.33
N TYR A 28 2.22 17.06 5.75
CA TYR A 28 1.31 16.23 6.54
C TYR A 28 1.01 14.85 5.91
N GLU A 29 1.02 14.74 4.58
CA GLU A 29 0.87 13.48 3.85
C GLU A 29 1.96 12.45 4.20
N LEU A 30 3.17 12.92 4.46
CA LEU A 30 4.29 12.05 4.78
C LEU A 30 4.19 11.51 6.22
N GLU A 31 3.69 12.34 7.14
CA GLU A 31 3.37 11.92 8.50
C GLU A 31 2.23 10.90 8.51
N CYS A 32 1.19 11.12 7.71
CA CYS A 32 0.12 10.16 7.50
C CYS A 32 0.63 8.83 6.96
N LEU A 33 1.54 8.86 5.98
CA LEU A 33 2.16 7.65 5.46
C LEU A 33 2.97 6.93 6.54
N ARG A 34 3.78 7.66 7.32
CA ARG A 34 4.57 7.10 8.43
C ARG A 34 3.66 6.40 9.43
N GLU A 35 2.57 7.06 9.86
CA GLU A 35 1.63 6.48 10.82
C GLU A 35 0.91 5.25 10.22
N ALA A 36 0.44 5.34 8.98
CA ALA A 36 -0.20 4.22 8.29
C ALA A 36 0.72 2.99 8.17
N LEU A 37 2.03 3.19 7.92
CA LEU A 37 3.01 2.12 7.91
C LEU A 37 3.28 1.56 9.30
N GLY A 38 3.25 2.41 10.34
CA GLY A 38 3.31 1.99 11.74
C GLY A 38 2.13 1.09 12.12
N GLU A 39 0.90 1.49 11.77
CA GLU A 39 -0.30 0.68 11.96
C GLU A 39 -0.21 -0.67 11.23
N LEU A 40 0.25 -0.66 9.98
CA LEU A 40 0.43 -1.87 9.19
C LEU A 40 1.46 -2.81 9.84
N ARG A 41 2.58 -2.28 10.33
CA ARG A 41 3.63 -3.06 11.01
C ARG A 41 3.11 -3.68 12.31
N ARG A 42 2.36 -2.93 13.12
CA ARG A 42 1.73 -3.45 14.35
C ARG A 42 0.71 -4.55 14.05
N LYS A 43 -0.06 -4.40 12.97
CA LYS A 43 -1.05 -5.42 12.55
C LYS A 43 -0.42 -6.69 11.99
N PHE A 44 0.80 -6.62 11.45
CA PHE A 44 1.50 -7.75 10.82
C PHE A 44 2.97 -7.84 11.27
N PRO A 45 3.24 -8.14 12.56
CA PRO A 45 4.57 -8.00 13.16
C PRO A 45 5.65 -8.93 12.57
N GLY A 46 5.27 -10.03 11.91
CA GLY A 46 6.19 -10.98 11.29
C GLY A 46 6.53 -10.71 9.82
N LYS A 47 6.12 -9.56 9.25
CA LYS A 47 6.40 -9.23 7.84
C LYS A 47 7.75 -8.53 7.69
N PRO A 48 8.56 -8.89 6.69
CA PRO A 48 9.86 -8.26 6.47
C PRO A 48 9.71 -6.80 6.03
N GLU A 49 10.73 -5.98 6.26
CA GLU A 49 10.77 -4.57 5.84
C GLU A 49 10.48 -4.40 4.35
N SER A 50 11.01 -5.31 3.50
CA SER A 50 10.76 -5.29 2.06
C SER A 50 9.26 -5.42 1.70
N TRP A 51 8.46 -6.11 2.52
CA TRP A 51 7.02 -6.21 2.35
C TRP A 51 6.32 -4.88 2.70
N LEU A 52 6.75 -4.21 3.76
CA LEU A 52 6.25 -2.87 4.15
C LEU A 52 6.63 -1.81 3.11
N MET A 53 7.89 -1.77 2.66
CA MET A 53 8.35 -0.86 1.61
C MET A 53 7.53 -1.03 0.32
N ARG A 54 7.30 -2.28 -0.08
CA ARG A 54 6.49 -2.61 -1.26
C ARG A 54 5.02 -2.21 -1.11
N ALA A 55 4.47 -2.24 0.10
CA ALA A 55 3.13 -1.76 0.38
C ALA A 55 3.07 -0.23 0.33
N ALA A 56 4.06 0.46 0.90
CA ALA A 56 4.19 1.93 0.88
C ALA A 56 4.27 2.47 -0.55
N VAL A 57 5.11 1.88 -1.40
CA VAL A 57 5.21 2.33 -2.80
C VAL A 57 3.90 2.08 -3.53
N ARG A 58 3.33 0.88 -3.41
CA ARG A 58 2.07 0.52 -4.09
C ARG A 58 0.88 1.34 -3.62
N SER A 59 0.86 1.88 -2.40
CA SER A 59 -0.28 2.67 -1.90
C SER A 59 -0.49 3.97 -2.69
N PHE A 60 0.55 4.50 -3.33
CA PHE A 60 0.45 5.63 -4.26
C PHE A 60 -0.21 5.29 -5.60
N TYR A 61 -0.42 3.99 -5.87
CA TYR A 61 -1.00 3.47 -7.11
C TYR A 61 -2.33 2.75 -6.84
N VAL A 62 -3.01 3.13 -5.75
CA VAL A 62 -4.33 2.61 -5.38
C VAL A 62 -5.40 3.60 -5.82
N ARG A 63 -6.41 3.10 -6.52
CA ARG A 63 -7.64 3.83 -6.87
C ARG A 63 -8.85 3.13 -6.27
N ARG A 64 -9.75 3.88 -5.65
CA ARG A 64 -11.05 3.36 -5.18
C ARG A 64 -11.95 3.07 -6.39
N LEU A 65 -12.58 1.89 -6.41
CA LEU A 65 -13.59 1.52 -7.41
C LEU A 65 -15.01 1.55 -6.83
N GLY A 66 -15.12 1.39 -5.51
CA GLY A 66 -16.38 1.40 -4.79
C GLY A 66 -16.13 1.40 -3.29
N GLU A 67 -17.17 1.17 -2.48
CA GLU A 67 -17.04 1.29 -1.04
C GLU A 67 -15.99 0.32 -0.47
N ARG A 68 -16.02 -0.92 -0.97
CA ARG A 68 -15.22 -2.05 -0.51
C ARG A 68 -14.33 -2.64 -1.61
N SER A 69 -14.04 -1.87 -2.66
CA SER A 69 -13.27 -2.34 -3.81
C SER A 69 -12.27 -1.30 -4.31
N TRP A 70 -11.09 -1.78 -4.70
CA TRP A 70 -9.95 -0.98 -5.11
C TRP A 70 -9.24 -1.63 -6.30
N LEU A 71 -8.62 -0.79 -7.12
CA LEU A 71 -7.68 -1.18 -8.15
C LEU A 71 -6.28 -0.77 -7.70
N VAL A 72 -5.32 -1.68 -7.79
CA VAL A 72 -3.90 -1.41 -7.55
C VAL A 72 -3.17 -1.56 -8.86
N GLU A 73 -2.54 -0.50 -9.38
CA GLU A 73 -1.74 -0.62 -10.60
C GLU A 73 -0.53 -1.53 -10.35
N GLY A 74 -0.18 -2.33 -11.36
CA GLY A 74 0.96 -3.23 -11.31
C GLY A 74 2.26 -2.49 -11.60
N ILE A 75 3.27 -2.76 -10.77
CA ILE A 75 4.60 -2.14 -10.88
C ILE A 75 5.60 -3.23 -11.27
N ARG A 76 6.09 -3.20 -12.52
CA ARG A 76 7.00 -4.23 -13.05
C ARG A 76 8.31 -4.31 -12.26
N GLU A 77 8.82 -3.17 -11.82
CA GLU A 77 10.00 -3.03 -10.98
C GLU A 77 9.83 -3.69 -9.60
N LEU A 78 8.59 -3.92 -9.16
CA LEU A 78 8.27 -4.68 -7.96
C LEU A 78 7.82 -6.12 -8.29
N GLY A 79 8.07 -6.62 -9.50
CA GLY A 79 7.78 -8.00 -9.90
C GLY A 79 6.30 -8.28 -10.16
N ASP A 80 5.50 -7.27 -10.51
CA ASP A 80 4.12 -7.47 -10.93
C ASP A 80 4.06 -7.91 -12.40
N ALA A 81 3.36 -9.02 -12.67
CA ALA A 81 3.18 -9.55 -14.02
C ALA A 81 2.04 -8.87 -14.79
N TYR A 82 1.02 -8.40 -14.08
CA TYR A 82 -0.18 -7.78 -14.64
C TYR A 82 -0.18 -6.27 -14.45
N ARG A 83 -0.88 -5.56 -15.35
CA ARG A 83 -1.00 -4.09 -15.32
C ARG A 83 -1.81 -3.56 -14.13
N ALA A 84 -2.70 -4.38 -13.57
CA ALA A 84 -3.48 -4.01 -12.40
C ALA A 84 -4.00 -5.24 -11.66
N TYR A 85 -4.32 -5.04 -10.38
CA TYR A 85 -4.88 -6.05 -9.49
C TYR A 85 -6.12 -5.50 -8.81
N ARG A 86 -7.20 -6.28 -8.80
CA ARG A 86 -8.42 -5.93 -8.07
C ARG A 86 -8.29 -6.42 -6.64
N VAL A 87 -8.58 -5.55 -5.69
CA VAL A 87 -8.69 -5.88 -4.28
C VAL A 87 -10.10 -5.57 -3.82
N TYR A 88 -10.73 -6.49 -3.10
CA TYR A 88 -12.02 -6.24 -2.47
C TYR A 88 -12.05 -6.76 -1.04
N LEU A 89 -12.89 -6.14 -0.22
CA LEU A 89 -13.13 -6.50 1.16
C LEU A 89 -14.52 -7.16 1.25
N SER A 90 -14.53 -8.46 1.53
CA SER A 90 -15.76 -9.25 1.68
C SER A 90 -16.66 -8.66 2.76
N SER A 91 -17.94 -8.47 2.45
CA SER A 91 -18.95 -7.98 3.40
C SER A 91 -19.34 -9.03 4.43
N SER A 92 -19.25 -10.32 4.11
CA SER A 92 -19.72 -11.40 4.98
C SER A 92 -18.73 -11.77 6.09
N ASP A 93 -17.43 -11.76 5.81
CA ASP A 93 -16.39 -12.22 6.76
C ASP A 93 -15.28 -11.19 7.02
N GLY A 94 -15.37 -10.00 6.42
CA GLY A 94 -14.40 -8.92 6.59
C GLY A 94 -13.01 -9.24 6.03
N ARG A 95 -12.86 -10.27 5.19
CA ARG A 95 -11.56 -10.67 4.63
C ARG A 95 -11.26 -9.95 3.31
N TYR A 96 -9.99 -9.66 3.11
CA TYR A 96 -9.49 -9.12 1.85
C TYR A 96 -9.24 -10.24 0.83
N PHE A 97 -9.64 -9.98 -0.40
CA PHE A 97 -9.24 -10.77 -1.56
C PHE A 97 -8.43 -9.90 -2.52
N CYS A 98 -7.47 -10.52 -3.21
CA CYS A 98 -6.76 -9.91 -4.31
C CYS A 98 -6.73 -10.85 -5.52
N SER A 99 -6.93 -10.30 -6.73
CA SER A 99 -6.80 -11.07 -7.97
C SER A 99 -5.41 -11.65 -8.20
N CYS A 100 -4.37 -11.22 -7.47
CA CYS A 100 -3.05 -11.86 -7.56
C CYS A 100 -3.05 -13.30 -7.01
N PHE A 101 -4.06 -13.70 -6.24
CA PHE A 101 -4.22 -15.04 -5.68
C PHE A 101 -4.70 -16.10 -6.68
N THR A 102 -5.14 -15.70 -7.88
CA THR A 102 -5.70 -16.62 -8.89
C THR A 102 -4.69 -17.01 -9.97
N THR A 103 -3.42 -16.67 -9.79
CA THR A 103 -2.32 -16.94 -10.75
C THR A 103 -1.54 -18.20 -10.36
N SER A 104 -0.70 -18.75 -11.24
CA SER A 104 -0.03 -20.07 -11.12
C SER A 104 0.83 -20.29 -9.85
N PHE A 105 1.08 -19.26 -9.03
CA PHE A 105 1.74 -19.35 -7.71
C PHE A 105 0.82 -18.94 -6.53
N GLY A 106 -0.50 -18.89 -6.76
CA GLY A 106 -1.50 -18.27 -5.86
C GLY A 106 -1.88 -19.09 -4.63
N HIS A 107 -1.83 -20.43 -4.70
CA HIS A 107 -2.26 -21.30 -3.60
C HIS A 107 -1.42 -21.15 -2.32
N ALA A 108 -0.10 -20.93 -2.45
CA ALA A 108 0.78 -20.67 -1.29
C ALA A 108 0.58 -19.27 -0.68
N ARG A 109 0.08 -18.28 -1.46
CA ARG A 109 -0.15 -16.90 -1.00
C ARG A 109 -1.54 -16.65 -0.44
N ARG A 110 -2.55 -17.48 -0.76
CA ARG A 110 -3.93 -17.36 -0.25
C ARG A 110 -4.02 -17.31 1.28
N ARG A 111 -3.04 -17.87 2.00
CA ARG A 111 -2.97 -17.82 3.48
C ARG A 111 -2.35 -16.52 4.03
N ARG A 112 -1.94 -15.56 3.19
CA ARG A 112 -1.13 -14.39 3.59
C ARG A 112 -1.62 -13.10 2.90
N VAL A 113 -1.62 -11.99 3.64
CA VAL A 113 -1.82 -10.64 3.07
C VAL A 113 -0.69 -10.33 2.08
N CYS A 114 -1.03 -10.19 0.79
CA CYS A 114 -0.09 -9.79 -0.25
C CYS A 114 0.21 -8.29 -0.17
N THR A 115 1.26 -7.85 -0.86
CA THR A 115 1.64 -6.42 -0.87
C THR A 115 0.60 -5.53 -1.57
N HIS A 116 -0.27 -6.08 -2.44
CA HIS A 116 -1.39 -5.34 -3.02
C HIS A 116 -2.49 -5.06 -1.99
N ILE A 117 -2.85 -6.05 -1.17
CA ILE A 117 -3.81 -5.85 -0.06
C ILE A 117 -3.21 -4.91 0.98
N ALA A 118 -1.93 -5.10 1.33
CA ALA A 118 -1.23 -4.22 2.26
C ALA A 118 -1.25 -2.76 1.79
N ALA A 119 -1.02 -2.52 0.49
CA ALA A 119 -1.12 -1.20 -0.10
C ALA A 119 -2.51 -0.57 0.05
N VAL A 120 -3.58 -1.37 -0.13
CA VAL A 120 -4.96 -0.90 0.11
C VAL A 120 -5.19 -0.57 1.59
N ILE A 121 -4.65 -1.36 2.52
CA ILE A 121 -4.74 -1.08 3.96
C ILE A 121 -4.05 0.25 4.28
N VAL A 122 -2.83 0.46 3.77
CA VAL A 122 -2.08 1.72 3.95
C VAL A 122 -2.85 2.89 3.34
N TRP A 123 -3.30 2.76 2.10
CA TRP A 123 -4.06 3.80 1.41
C TRP A 123 -5.31 4.18 2.20
N ARG A 124 -6.09 3.21 2.70
CA ARG A 124 -7.27 3.48 3.53
C ARG A 124 -6.91 4.22 4.82
N SER A 125 -5.82 3.83 5.46
CA SER A 125 -5.34 4.52 6.66
C SER A 125 -4.95 5.97 6.34
N MET A 126 -4.22 6.19 5.24
CA MET A 126 -3.87 7.55 4.79
C MET A 126 -5.12 8.38 4.51
N GLN A 127 -6.14 7.84 3.82
CA GLN A 127 -7.38 8.57 3.57
C GLN A 127 -8.09 8.96 4.89
N ARG A 128 -8.08 8.06 5.88
CA ARG A 128 -8.65 8.34 7.21
C ARG A 128 -7.86 9.43 7.96
N LEU A 129 -6.54 9.37 7.92
CA LEU A 129 -5.65 10.34 8.60
C LEU A 129 -5.67 11.71 7.92
N LEU A 130 -5.79 11.75 6.59
CA LEU A 130 -5.89 12.99 5.81
C LEU A 130 -7.27 13.66 5.90
N ALA A 131 -8.33 12.90 6.18
CA ALA A 131 -9.70 13.41 6.13
C ALA A 131 -9.97 14.65 6.99
N PRO A 132 -9.46 14.80 8.23
CA PRO A 132 -9.63 16.03 9.01
C PRO A 132 -8.97 17.23 8.32
N TYR A 133 -7.75 17.06 7.81
CA TYR A 133 -6.93 18.12 7.24
C TYR A 133 -7.47 18.64 5.91
N LEU A 134 -8.06 17.77 5.09
CA LEU A 134 -8.70 18.18 3.84
C LEU A 134 -10.00 18.97 4.07
N LYS A 135 -10.64 18.83 5.23
CA LYS A 135 -11.85 19.59 5.60
C LYS A 135 -11.51 20.98 6.17
N GLU A 136 -10.30 21.16 6.65
CA GLU A 136 -9.83 22.38 7.32
C GLU A 136 -9.05 23.33 6.39
N ARG A 137 -8.83 22.96 5.12
CA ARG A 137 -8.24 23.86 4.13
C ARG A 137 -9.32 24.82 3.58
N PRO A 138 -9.15 26.15 3.74
CA PRO A 138 -10.07 27.14 3.18
C PRO A 138 -10.09 27.13 1.64
#